data_AF-A0A482UQ27-F1
#
_entry.id   AF-A0A482UQ27-F1
#
_cell.length_a   1.000
_cell.length_b   1.000
_cell.length_c   1.000
_cell.angle_alpha   90.00
_cell.angle_beta   90.00
_cell.angle_gamma   90.00
#
_symmetry.space_group_name_H-M   'P 1'
#
loop_
_entity.id
_entity.type
_entity.pdbx_description
1 polymer ?
#
loop_
_entity_poly.entity_id
_entity_poly.type
_entity_poly.pdbx_seq_one_letter_code
_entity_poly.pdbx_strand_id
1 'polypeptide(L)'
;MGNAESANPIRNMDKRTARREYKEDFVRGIDLYKQRTLKAKAKSAVPQEASEWNNGDLRVFVRKRPIFQHEITAGEFDVITCVGQKEIVIHDARMHADMKRQMLNHHHFVYDRYVGMCCVWYVYDDCMFVFRCMHSRIAV
;
A
#
# COMPACT_ATOMS: atom_id res chain seq x y z
N MET A 1 44.52 -10.62 25.42
CA MET A 1 43.30 -9.78 25.45
C MET A 1 42.45 -10.19 24.27
N GLY A 2 41.53 -11.14 24.45
CA GLY A 2 40.68 -11.65 23.36
C GLY A 2 39.53 -10.68 23.09
N ASN A 3 39.39 -10.25 21.84
CA ASN A 3 38.28 -9.39 21.41
C ASN A 3 36.96 -10.16 21.50
N ALA A 4 36.17 -9.87 22.52
CA ALA A 4 34.81 -10.37 22.73
C ALA A 4 33.76 -9.51 22.01
N GLU A 5 34.02 -9.10 20.76
CA GLU A 5 33.12 -8.22 19.99
C GLU A 5 32.68 -8.87 18.67
N SER A 6 31.88 -9.94 18.76
CA SER A 6 31.00 -10.34 17.66
C SER A 6 29.83 -11.18 18.18
N ALA A 7 29.15 -10.70 19.24
CA ALA A 7 28.07 -11.38 19.94
C ALA A 7 26.78 -11.62 19.12
N ASN A 8 26.79 -11.43 17.81
CA ASN A 8 25.87 -12.08 16.88
C ASN A 8 26.36 -11.81 15.45
N PRO A 9 26.73 -12.84 14.65
CA PRO A 9 26.98 -12.62 13.23
C PRO A 9 25.73 -12.02 12.60
N ILE A 10 25.88 -10.90 11.90
CA ILE A 10 24.78 -10.28 11.16
C ILE A 10 24.30 -11.30 10.13
N ARG A 11 23.20 -11.98 10.45
CA ARG A 11 22.60 -12.96 9.56
C ARG A 11 21.99 -12.19 8.41
N ASN A 12 22.63 -12.28 7.24
CA ASN A 12 22.07 -11.72 6.02
C ASN A 12 20.74 -12.44 5.72
N MET A 13 19.63 -11.75 5.98
CA MET A 13 18.29 -12.23 5.70
C MET A 13 17.81 -11.64 4.38
N ASP A 14 17.21 -12.49 3.55
CA ASP A 14 16.52 -12.00 2.36
C ASP A 14 15.35 -11.08 2.75
N LYS A 15 15.07 -10.11 1.87
CA LYS A 15 14.01 -9.12 2.06
C LYS A 15 12.64 -9.76 2.30
N ARG A 16 12.34 -10.90 1.66
CA ARG A 16 11.07 -11.62 1.85
C ARG A 16 10.99 -12.25 3.23
N THR A 17 12.08 -12.87 3.68
CA THR A 17 12.16 -13.50 5.01
C THR A 17 12.01 -12.44 6.11
N ALA A 18 12.68 -11.29 5.97
CA ALA A 18 12.55 -10.19 6.93
C ALA A 18 11.11 -9.64 7.03
N ARG A 19 10.41 -9.53 5.90
CA ARG A 19 9.01 -9.06 5.89
C ARG A 19 8.05 -10.03 6.55
N ARG A 20 8.33 -11.34 6.50
CA ARG A 20 7.53 -12.37 7.16
C ARG A 20 7.80 -12.42 8.66
N GLU A 21 9.08 -12.38 9.04
CA GLU A 21 9.51 -12.42 10.44
C GLU A 21 8.97 -11.23 11.25
N TYR A 22 9.14 -10.01 10.72
CA TYR A 22 8.72 -8.77 11.39
C TYR A 22 7.37 -8.26 10.91
N LYS A 23 6.53 -9.14 10.35
CA LYS A 23 5.22 -8.79 9.79
C LYS A 23 4.39 -7.98 10.76
N GLU A 24 4.30 -8.42 12.01
CA GLU A 24 3.46 -7.80 13.03
C GLU A 24 3.89 -6.36 13.34
N ASP A 25 5.19 -6.10 13.38
CA ASP A 25 5.74 -4.76 13.62
C ASP A 25 5.45 -3.82 12.45
N PHE A 26 5.58 -4.33 11.21
CA PHE A 26 5.24 -3.55 10.02
C PHE A 26 3.75 -3.23 9.94
N VAL A 27 2.87 -4.22 10.20
CA VAL A 27 1.42 -4.01 10.23
C VAL A 27 1.05 -2.97 11.29
N ARG A 28 1.63 -3.09 12.49
CA ARG A 28 1.42 -2.11 13.57
C ARG A 28 1.87 -0.71 13.17
N GLY A 29 3.02 -0.59 12.50
CA GLY A 29 3.51 0.69 11.96
C GLY A 29 2.57 1.31 10.93
N ILE A 30 2.04 0.48 10.02
CA ILE A 30 1.06 0.90 9.02
C ILE A 30 -0.24 1.38 9.68
N ASP A 31 -0.75 0.67 10.68
CA ASP A 31 -1.99 1.04 11.37
C ASP A 31 -1.85 2.32 12.18
N LEU A 32 -0.71 2.51 12.85
CA LEU A 32 -0.39 3.77 13.53
C LEU A 32 -0.32 4.94 12.54
N TYR A 33 0.27 4.71 11.36
CA TYR A 33 0.32 5.72 10.31
C TYR A 33 -1.09 6.06 9.81
N LYS A 34 -1.92 5.06 9.48
CA LYS A 34 -3.31 5.24 9.05
C LYS A 34 -4.09 6.12 10.03
N GLN A 35 -4.03 5.78 11.33
CA GLN A 35 -4.72 6.53 12.36
C GLN A 35 -4.26 7.99 12.43
N ARG A 36 -2.95 8.25 12.35
CA ARG A 36 -2.39 9.61 12.37
C ARG A 36 -2.83 10.41 11.15
N THR A 37 -2.71 9.83 9.95
CA THR A 37 -3.03 10.50 8.69
C THR A 37 -4.53 10.79 8.57
N LEU A 38 -5.39 9.85 8.95
CA LEU A 38 -6.84 10.05 8.95
C LEU A 38 -7.26 11.13 9.96
N LYS A 39 -6.67 11.14 11.16
CA LYS A 39 -6.91 12.21 12.16
C LYS A 39 -6.46 13.58 11.66
N ALA A 40 -5.32 13.66 10.98
CA ALA A 40 -4.82 14.91 10.41
C ALA A 40 -5.74 15.43 9.30
N LYS A 41 -6.15 14.56 8.37
CA LYS A 41 -7.04 14.92 7.26
C LYS A 41 -8.45 15.31 7.74
N ALA A 42 -8.97 14.66 8.77
CA ALA A 42 -10.26 15.02 9.37
C ALA A 42 -10.28 16.47 9.92
N LYS A 43 -9.14 16.96 10.42
CA LYS A 43 -8.99 18.35 10.89
C LYS A 43 -8.90 19.36 9.76
N SER A 44 -8.39 18.94 8.60
CA SER A 44 -8.15 19.81 7.44
C SER A 44 -9.13 19.57 6.30
N ALA A 45 -10.33 19.07 6.59
CA ALA A 45 -11.34 18.73 5.60
C ALA A 45 -11.87 20.00 4.90
N VAL A 46 -11.17 20.44 3.86
CA VAL A 46 -11.66 21.43 2.91
C VAL A 46 -12.53 20.70 1.89
N PRO A 47 -13.76 21.18 1.57
CA PRO A 47 -14.56 20.62 0.49
C PRO A 47 -13.77 20.69 -0.81
N GLN A 48 -13.43 19.54 -1.38
CA GLN A 48 -12.70 19.49 -2.64
C GLN A 48 -13.72 19.56 -3.77
N GLU A 49 -13.83 20.72 -4.40
CA GLU A 49 -14.74 20.91 -5.53
C GLU A 49 -14.30 20.05 -6.73
N ALA A 50 -15.27 19.48 -7.42
CA ALA A 50 -15.04 18.72 -8.63
C ALA A 50 -14.62 19.70 -9.73
N SER A 51 -13.35 19.67 -10.11
CA SER A 51 -12.87 20.46 -11.24
C SER A 51 -13.63 20.07 -12.51
N GLU A 52 -14.30 21.04 -13.11
CA GLU A 52 -14.97 20.90 -14.40
C GLU A 52 -14.00 20.39 -15.47
N TRP A 53 -14.49 19.54 -16.37
CA TRP A 53 -13.68 18.91 -17.41
C TRP A 53 -13.52 19.83 -18.61
N ASN A 54 -12.28 20.22 -18.92
CA ASN A 54 -11.98 20.95 -20.15
C ASN A 54 -11.49 20.00 -21.25
N ASN A 55 -11.78 20.36 -22.51
CA ASN A 55 -11.39 19.56 -23.66
C ASN A 55 -9.85 19.62 -23.83
N GLY A 56 -9.15 18.56 -23.44
CA GLY A 56 -7.69 18.46 -23.46
C GLY A 56 -7.06 18.02 -22.13
N ASP A 57 -7.83 17.89 -21.05
CA ASP A 57 -7.31 17.46 -19.75
C ASP A 57 -6.99 15.95 -19.72
N LEU A 58 -5.84 15.58 -19.15
CA LEU A 58 -5.45 14.19 -18.93
C LEU A 58 -5.69 13.83 -17.46
N ARG A 59 -6.53 12.82 -17.21
CA ARG A 59 -6.76 12.28 -15.87
C ARG A 59 -6.07 10.94 -15.68
N VAL A 60 -5.40 10.78 -14.55
CA VAL A 60 -4.74 9.56 -14.14
C VAL A 60 -5.54 8.90 -13.02
N PHE A 61 -6.03 7.69 -13.31
CA PHE A 61 -6.76 6.88 -12.35
C PHE A 61 -5.91 5.70 -11.89
N VAL A 62 -6.02 5.37 -10.60
CA VAL A 62 -5.35 4.19 -10.04
C VAL A 62 -6.34 3.29 -9.32
N ARG A 63 -6.23 1.98 -9.55
CA ARG A 63 -7.07 0.97 -8.89
C ARG A 63 -6.26 0.14 -7.92
N LYS A 64 -6.73 0.05 -6.67
CA LYS A 64 -6.20 -0.89 -5.68
C LYS A 64 -6.91 -2.24 -5.81
N ARG A 65 -6.14 -3.33 -5.96
CA ARG A 65 -6.67 -4.70 -5.96
C ARG A 65 -6.91 -5.19 -4.51
N PRO A 66 -7.99 -5.95 -4.25
CA PRO A 66 -8.18 -6.66 -2.99
C PRO A 66 -7.10 -7.71 -2.71
N ILE A 67 -6.67 -7.81 -1.45
CA ILE A 67 -5.86 -8.95 -1.01
C ILE A 67 -6.74 -10.20 -0.99
N PHE A 68 -6.25 -11.30 -1.58
CA PHE A 68 -6.97 -12.55 -1.68
C PHE A 68 -6.70 -13.47 -0.49
N GLN A 69 -7.65 -14.36 -0.19
CA GLN A 69 -7.55 -15.24 0.98
C GLN A 69 -6.27 -16.09 0.99
N HIS A 70 -5.84 -16.59 -0.17
CA HIS A 70 -4.61 -17.39 -0.26
C HIS A 70 -3.34 -16.56 0.00
N GLU A 71 -3.36 -15.25 -0.31
CA GLU A 71 -2.25 -14.33 -0.02
C GLU A 71 -2.18 -14.06 1.49
N ILE A 72 -3.33 -13.89 2.14
CA ILE A 72 -3.43 -13.78 3.61
C ILE A 72 -2.88 -15.06 4.26
N THR A 73 -3.29 -16.24 3.80
CA THR A 73 -2.80 -17.54 4.30
C THR A 73 -1.30 -17.72 4.07
N ALA A 74 -0.76 -17.19 2.97
CA ALA A 74 0.69 -17.19 2.68
C ALA A 74 1.50 -16.23 3.56
N GLY A 75 0.85 -15.49 4.46
CA GLY A 75 1.50 -14.55 5.36
C GLY A 75 1.72 -13.17 4.75
N GLU A 76 1.17 -12.87 3.58
CA GLU A 76 1.23 -11.52 2.99
C GLU A 76 0.31 -10.55 3.75
N PHE A 77 0.53 -9.25 3.56
CA PHE A 77 -0.27 -8.20 4.18
C PHE A 77 -0.38 -6.97 3.27
N ASP A 78 -1.41 -6.19 3.50
CA ASP A 78 -1.72 -5.00 2.69
C ASP A 78 -0.84 -3.81 3.10
N VAL A 79 -0.03 -3.35 2.15
CA VAL A 79 0.91 -2.24 2.31
C VAL A 79 0.45 -0.95 1.65
N ILE A 80 -0.79 -0.89 1.14
CA ILE A 80 -1.31 0.29 0.45
C ILE A 80 -2.38 0.95 1.31
N THR A 81 -2.15 2.20 1.70
CA THR A 81 -3.15 3.02 2.37
C THR A 81 -3.73 4.03 1.39
N CYS A 82 -5.04 4.05 1.24
CA CYS A 82 -5.73 5.06 0.45
C CYS A 82 -6.24 6.17 1.37
N VAL A 83 -5.98 7.43 1.01
CA VAL A 83 -6.30 8.60 1.84
C VAL A 83 -7.18 9.56 1.02
N GLY A 84 -8.41 9.80 1.49
CA GLY A 84 -9.37 10.65 0.78
C GLY A 84 -9.85 10.02 -0.52
N GLN A 85 -9.74 10.73 -1.65
CA GLN A 85 -10.14 10.21 -2.98
C GLN A 85 -9.00 10.21 -4.02
N LYS A 86 -7.87 10.83 -3.69
CA LYS A 86 -6.80 11.17 -4.63
C LYS A 86 -5.42 10.67 -4.22
N GLU A 87 -5.23 10.40 -2.94
CA GLU A 87 -3.91 10.07 -2.42
C GLU A 87 -3.80 8.58 -2.09
N ILE A 88 -2.70 7.98 -2.53
CA ILE A 88 -2.32 6.62 -2.21
C ILE A 88 -0.94 6.66 -1.58
N VAL A 89 -0.80 5.98 -0.45
CA VAL A 89 0.46 5.82 0.27
C VAL A 89 0.90 4.37 0.18
N ILE A 90 2.10 4.14 -0.34
CA ILE A 90 2.74 2.83 -0.39
C ILE A 90 3.73 2.71 0.77
N HIS A 91 3.55 1.68 1.58
CA HIS A 91 4.38 1.38 2.74
C HIS A 91 5.48 0.38 2.36
N ASP A 92 6.71 0.86 2.14
CA ASP A 92 7.84 -0.01 1.84
C ASP A 92 8.53 -0.47 3.13
N ALA A 93 8.26 -1.73 3.49
CA ALA A 93 8.85 -2.41 4.64
C ALA A 93 10.26 -2.94 4.30
N ARG A 94 11.26 -2.38 4.98
CA ARG A 94 12.68 -2.70 4.82
C ARG A 94 13.38 -2.90 6.16
N MET A 95 14.53 -3.55 6.11
CA MET A 95 15.50 -3.55 7.20
C MET A 95 16.57 -2.50 6.93
N HIS A 96 17.06 -1.86 7.98
CA HIS A 96 18.29 -1.06 7.89
C HIS A 96 19.49 -1.93 7.53
N ALA A 97 20.58 -1.31 7.05
CA ALA A 97 21.81 -2.02 6.69
C ALA A 97 22.46 -2.77 7.87
N ASP A 98 22.10 -2.41 9.11
CA ASP A 98 22.49 -3.11 10.33
C ASP A 98 21.76 -4.45 10.54
N MET A 99 20.72 -4.73 9.74
CA MET A 99 19.82 -5.89 9.81
C MET A 99 19.16 -6.10 11.18
N LYS A 100 19.17 -5.08 12.04
CA LYS A 100 18.60 -5.11 13.39
C LYS A 100 17.35 -4.24 13.48
N ARG A 101 17.33 -3.10 12.80
CA ARG A 101 16.24 -2.13 12.90
C ARG A 101 15.29 -2.27 11.71
N GLN A 102 13.98 -2.30 11.99
CA GLN A 102 12.93 -2.23 10.99
C GLN A 102 12.74 -0.78 10.53
N MET A 103 12.54 -0.58 9.23
CA MET A 103 12.28 0.71 8.59
C MET A 103 11.00 0.61 7.76
N LEU A 104 10.10 1.57 7.92
CA LEU A 104 8.90 1.70 7.11
C LEU A 104 8.95 3.02 6.34
N ASN A 105 9.16 2.95 5.03
CA ASN A 105 9.17 4.13 4.16
C ASN A 105 7.77 4.38 3.61
N HIS A 106 7.34 5.64 3.64
CA HIS A 106 6.03 6.06 3.15
C HIS A 106 6.21 6.81 1.84
N HIS A 107 5.77 6.21 0.73
CA HIS A 107 5.77 6.85 -0.57
C HIS A 107 4.39 7.38 -0.88
N HIS A 108 4.28 8.70 -1.04
CA HIS A 108 3.04 9.38 -1.33
C HIS A 108 2.87 9.59 -2.83
N PHE A 109 1.72 9.19 -3.35
CA PHE A 109 1.33 9.42 -4.73
C PHE A 109 -0.05 10.08 -4.76
N VAL A 110 -0.17 11.13 -5.57
CA VAL A 110 -1.42 11.86 -5.76
C VAL A 110 -1.87 11.66 -7.20
N TYR A 111 -3.13 11.29 -7.36
CA TYR A 111 -3.81 11.01 -8.62
C TYR A 111 -5.11 11.81 -8.69
N ASP A 112 -5.73 11.87 -9.86
CA ASP A 112 -7.01 12.56 -10.03
C ASP A 112 -8.14 11.86 -9.27
N ARG A 113 -8.12 10.53 -9.28
CA ARG A 113 -8.99 9.68 -8.47
C ARG A 113 -8.40 8.29 -8.33
N TYR A 114 -8.61 7.67 -7.18
CA TYR A 114 -8.39 6.23 -7.03
C TYR A 114 -9.73 5.47 -6.93
N VAL A 115 -9.72 4.22 -7.39
CA VAL A 115 -10.85 3.30 -7.28
C VAL A 115 -10.50 2.18 -6.33
N GLY A 116 -11.26 2.08 -5.24
CA GLY A 116 -11.05 1.15 -4.15
C GLY A 116 -11.90 -0.12 -4.22
N MET A 117 -11.62 -1.01 -3.28
CA MET A 117 -12.16 -2.36 -3.09
C MET A 117 -13.69 -2.50 -3.01
N CYS A 118 -14.41 -1.42 -2.70
CA CYS A 118 -15.88 -1.43 -2.59
C CYS A 118 -16.59 -1.10 -3.93
N CYS A 119 -15.84 -0.76 -4.97
CA CYS A 119 -16.39 -0.25 -6.23
C CYS A 119 -16.44 -1.37 -7.28
N VAL A 120 -17.28 -2.38 -7.08
CA VAL A 120 -17.52 -3.42 -8.11
C VAL A 120 -18.40 -2.86 -9.25
N TRP A 121 -19.18 -1.80 -8.99
CA TRP A 121 -20.16 -1.26 -9.95
C TRP A 121 -19.80 0.09 -10.56
N TYR A 122 -18.98 0.92 -9.90
CA TYR A 122 -18.69 2.31 -10.35
C TYR A 122 -17.57 2.46 -11.38
N VAL A 123 -16.91 1.37 -11.79
CA VAL A 123 -15.91 1.44 -12.88
C VAL A 123 -16.61 1.64 -14.23
N TYR A 124 -17.92 1.40 -14.33
CA TYR A 124 -18.65 1.42 -15.59
C TYR A 124 -19.14 2.80 -16.06
N ASP A 125 -19.34 3.78 -15.17
CA ASP A 125 -19.94 5.07 -15.56
C ASP A 125 -18.91 6.16 -15.94
N ASP A 126 -17.73 6.19 -15.29
CA ASP A 126 -16.75 7.27 -15.53
C ASP A 126 -15.59 6.86 -16.46
N CYS A 127 -15.40 5.57 -16.74
CA CYS A 127 -14.33 5.07 -17.60
C CYS A 127 -14.81 3.85 -18.40
N MET A 128 -15.10 4.03 -19.69
CA MET A 128 -15.09 2.92 -20.65
C MET A 128 -13.64 2.40 -20.81
N PHE A 129 -13.17 1.66 -19.81
CA PHE A 129 -11.99 0.81 -19.90
C PHE A 129 -12.41 -0.59 -19.49
N VAL A 130 -12.55 -1.45 -20.50
CA VAL A 130 -12.91 -2.86 -20.38
C VAL A 130 -11.84 -3.58 -19.56
N PHE A 131 -12.06 -3.68 -18.25
CA PHE A 131 -11.51 -4.77 -17.46
C PHE A 131 -12.65 -5.76 -17.22
N ARG A 132 -12.92 -6.55 -18.26
CA ARG A 132 -13.60 -7.83 -18.12
C ARG A 132 -12.84 -8.59 -17.03
N CYS A 133 -13.45 -8.75 -15.86
CA CYS A 133 -13.01 -9.70 -14.86
C CYS A 133 -13.16 -11.08 -15.51
N MET A 134 -12.17 -11.49 -16.30
CA MET A 134 -12.07 -12.83 -16.85
C MET A 134 -11.80 -13.76 -15.66
N HIS A 135 -12.89 -14.22 -15.05
CA HIS A 135 -12.97 -15.57 -14.48
C HIS A 135 -12.82 -16.59 -15.61
N SER A 136 -11.67 -16.59 -16.30
CA SER A 136 -11.31 -17.66 -17.22
C SER A 136 -10.39 -18.60 -16.47
N ARG A 137 -11.02 -19.66 -15.95
CA ARG A 137 -10.37 -20.97 -15.81
C ARG A 137 -9.59 -21.24 -17.10
N ILE A 138 -8.27 -21.33 -17.01
CA ILE A 138 -7.49 -22.12 -17.95
C ILE A 138 -6.88 -23.22 -17.09
N ALA A 139 -7.59 -24.34 -17.09
CA ALA A 139 -6.97 -25.64 -16.92
C ALA A 139 -6.19 -25.91 -18.20
N VAL A 140 -4.89 -26.18 -18.06
CA VAL A 140 -4.16 -27.25 -18.75
C VAL A 140 -3.14 -27.76 -17.76
#